data_AF-A0A535DPM7-F1
#
_entry.id   AF-A0A535DPM7-F1
#
_cell.length_a   1.000
_cell.length_b   1.000
_cell.length_c   1.000
_cell.angle_alpha   90.00
_cell.angle_beta   90.00
_cell.angle_gamma   90.00
#
_symmetry.space_group_name_H-M   'P 1'
#
loop_
_entity.id
_entity.type
_entity.pdbx_description
1 polymer ?
#
loop_
_entity_poly.entity_id
_entity_poly.type
_entity_poly.pdbx_seq_one_letter_code
_entity_poly.pdbx_strand_id
1 'polypeptide(L)'
;MVDALRNARRVLRRRGLVVVVQPADDYTPRLAIAHDRGRTELGPILRTPDEGVAAAHRARRSAVAEGGFSLLVSTHGTHRTRYRGLTELRWLLRQNENWRIDPPLWRRLVGLWARRPQGAQIEVRRAYSLAVLRKRE
;
A
#
# COMPACT_ATOMS: atom_id res chain seq x y z
N MET A 1 -9.54 8.58 -9.49
CA MET A 1 -8.48 8.08 -10.41
C MET A 1 -8.81 8.35 -11.87
N VAL A 2 -9.99 7.97 -12.37
CA VAL A 2 -10.39 8.20 -13.78
C VAL A 2 -10.17 9.65 -14.22
N ASP A 3 -10.73 10.61 -13.48
CA ASP A 3 -10.61 12.03 -13.85
C ASP A 3 -9.18 12.56 -13.73
N ALA A 4 -8.39 12.03 -12.80
CA ALA A 4 -6.97 12.37 -12.68
C ALA A 4 -6.20 11.94 -13.94
N LEU A 5 -6.45 10.74 -14.47
CA LEU A 5 -5.83 10.26 -15.71
C LEU A 5 -6.31 11.02 -16.95
N ARG A 6 -7.61 11.37 -17.02
CA ARG A 6 -8.17 12.22 -18.08
C ARG A 6 -7.55 13.62 -18.06
N ASN A 7 -7.48 14.24 -16.89
CA ASN A 7 -6.86 15.55 -16.72
C ASN A 7 -5.37 15.50 -17.06
N ALA A 8 -4.64 14.47 -16.61
CA ALA A 8 -3.24 14.27 -16.97
C ALA A 8 -3.07 14.16 -18.49
N ARG A 9 -3.93 13.42 -19.19
CA ARG A 9 -3.89 13.34 -20.66
C ARG A 9 -4.08 14.72 -21.30
N ARG A 10 -4.99 15.55 -20.78
CA ARG A 10 -5.26 16.88 -21.31
C ARG A 10 -4.06 17.82 -21.16
N VAL A 11 -3.41 17.82 -20.00
CA VAL A 11 -2.35 18.80 -19.69
C VAL A 11 -0.94 18.36 -20.07
N LEU A 12 -0.69 17.05 -20.19
CA LEU A 12 0.63 16.55 -20.55
C LEU A 12 0.99 16.87 -22.00
N ARG A 13 2.24 17.28 -22.21
CA ARG A 13 2.85 17.35 -23.54
C ARG A 13 2.83 15.99 -24.25
N ARG A 14 2.96 15.99 -25.58
CA ARG A 14 3.08 14.76 -26.38
C ARG A 14 4.21 13.88 -25.81
N ARG A 15 3.93 12.58 -25.64
CA ARG A 15 4.83 11.60 -24.98
C ARG A 15 5.20 11.91 -23.52
N GLY A 16 4.46 12.79 -22.85
CA GLY A 16 4.59 13.02 -21.41
C GLY A 16 4.30 11.77 -20.59
N LEU A 17 4.85 11.69 -19.38
CA LEU A 17 4.75 10.54 -18.50
C LEU A 17 3.81 10.80 -17.32
N VAL A 18 3.08 9.78 -16.90
CA VAL A 18 2.37 9.71 -15.62
C VAL A 18 2.94 8.53 -14.84
N VAL A 19 3.33 8.77 -13.59
CA VAL A 19 3.66 7.70 -12.66
C VAL A 19 2.45 7.48 -11.76
N VAL A 20 1.89 6.28 -11.80
CA VAL A 20 0.78 5.86 -10.94
C VAL A 20 1.33 4.94 -9.87
N VAL A 21 1.22 5.37 -8.61
CA VAL A 21 1.54 4.55 -7.44
C VAL A 21 0.24 4.28 -6.70
N GLN A 22 -0.08 3.01 -6.51
CA GLN A 22 -1.29 2.59 -5.81
C GLN A 22 -1.00 1.31 -5.01
N PRO A 23 -1.80 0.98 -3.97
CA PRO A 23 -1.70 -0.32 -3.33
C PRO A 23 -1.79 -1.44 -4.38
N ALA A 24 -1.07 -2.55 -4.19
CA ALA A 24 -1.32 -3.71 -5.06
C ALA A 24 -2.77 -4.19 -4.85
N ASP A 25 -3.38 -4.86 -5.81
CA ASP A 25 -4.79 -5.27 -5.69
C ASP A 25 -4.97 -6.41 -4.66
N ASP A 26 -4.04 -7.35 -4.66
CA ASP A 26 -4.00 -8.56 -3.83
C ASP A 26 -3.19 -8.41 -2.52
N TYR A 27 -2.69 -7.21 -2.20
CA TYR A 27 -1.79 -7.08 -1.07
C TYR A 27 -2.46 -7.46 0.25
N THR A 28 -1.70 -8.21 1.06
CA THR A 28 -2.01 -8.47 2.46
C THR A 28 -0.95 -7.79 3.32
N PRO A 29 -1.29 -6.73 4.08
CA PRO A 29 -0.32 -6.07 4.95
C PRO A 29 0.24 -7.05 5.98
N ARG A 30 1.50 -6.90 6.39
CA ARG A 30 2.14 -7.80 7.37
C ARG A 30 2.72 -7.00 8.54
N LEU A 31 2.51 -7.51 9.75
CA LEU A 31 3.02 -6.96 10.99
C LEU A 31 4.34 -7.59 11.40
N ALA A 32 5.21 -6.77 11.95
CA ALA A 32 6.42 -7.19 12.63
C ALA A 32 6.77 -6.22 13.77
N ILE A 33 7.67 -6.63 14.65
CA ILE A 33 8.40 -5.73 15.54
C ILE A 33 9.81 -5.62 14.99
N ALA A 34 10.22 -4.42 14.62
CA ALA A 34 11.56 -4.11 14.16
C ALA A 34 12.37 -3.52 15.32
N HIS A 35 13.63 -3.91 15.45
CA HIS A 35 14.58 -3.36 16.41
C HIS A 35 15.99 -3.38 15.80
N ASP A 36 16.95 -2.83 16.52
CA ASP A 36 18.37 -2.74 16.13
C ASP A 36 19.00 -4.08 15.70
N ARG A 37 18.69 -5.16 16.42
CA ARG A 37 19.24 -6.51 16.22
C ARG A 37 18.43 -7.36 15.23
N GLY A 38 17.33 -6.86 14.68
CA GLY A 38 16.55 -7.61 13.72
C GLY A 38 15.07 -7.28 13.68
N ARG A 39 14.30 -8.24 13.17
CA ARG A 39 12.88 -8.10 12.90
C ARG A 39 12.16 -9.38 13.26
N THR A 40 11.20 -9.29 14.18
CA THR A 40 10.32 -10.39 14.55
C THR A 40 9.02 -10.28 13.77
N GLU A 41 8.83 -11.15 12.78
CA GLU A 41 7.59 -11.20 12.00
C GLU A 41 6.45 -11.81 12.83
N LEU A 42 5.30 -11.13 12.83
CA LEU A 42 4.12 -11.52 13.61
C LEU A 42 3.11 -12.29 12.75
N GLY A 43 2.79 -11.75 11.57
CA GLY A 43 1.79 -12.33 10.68
C GLY A 43 1.07 -11.28 9.81
N PRO A 44 0.12 -11.73 8.98
CA PRO A 44 -0.69 -10.86 8.13
C PRO A 44 -1.74 -10.08 8.94
N ILE A 45 -2.04 -8.85 8.51
CA ILE A 45 -3.25 -8.14 8.87
C ILE A 45 -4.34 -8.62 7.91
N LEU A 46 -5.49 -9.04 8.43
CA LEU A 46 -6.64 -9.33 7.59
C LEU A 46 -7.07 -8.06 6.86
N ARG A 47 -7.33 -8.20 5.57
CA ARG A 47 -7.80 -7.12 4.73
C ARG A 47 -9.05 -7.58 4.00
N THR A 48 -10.16 -6.88 4.19
CA THR A 48 -11.30 -7.03 3.30
C THR A 48 -10.99 -6.35 1.96
N PRO A 49 -11.52 -6.88 0.84
CA PRO A 49 -11.34 -6.26 -0.47
C PRO A 49 -11.65 -4.76 -0.45
N ASP A 50 -10.82 -3.99 -1.14
CA ASP A 50 -10.92 -2.54 -1.20
C ASP A 50 -11.40 -2.14 -2.60
N GLU A 51 -12.68 -1.79 -2.71
CA GLU A 51 -13.28 -1.40 -3.99
C GLU A 51 -12.63 -0.14 -4.56
N GLY A 52 -12.11 0.77 -3.72
CA GLY A 52 -11.38 1.95 -4.18
C GLY A 52 -10.07 1.58 -4.87
N VAL A 53 -9.31 0.66 -4.28
CA VAL A 53 -8.09 0.11 -4.90
C VAL A 53 -8.44 -0.64 -6.19
N ALA A 54 -9.45 -1.51 -6.17
CA ALA A 54 -9.89 -2.25 -7.35
C ALA A 54 -10.32 -1.30 -8.48
N ALA A 55 -11.10 -0.27 -8.17
CA ALA A 55 -11.51 0.76 -9.10
C ALA A 55 -10.33 1.58 -9.66
N ALA A 56 -9.31 1.88 -8.85
CA ALA A 56 -8.11 2.58 -9.31
C ALA A 56 -7.32 1.72 -10.32
N HIS A 57 -7.16 0.42 -10.05
CA HIS A 57 -6.55 -0.52 -11.01
C HIS A 57 -7.36 -0.66 -12.29
N ARG A 58 -8.70 -0.74 -12.19
CA ARG A 58 -9.61 -0.73 -13.36
C ARG A 58 -9.42 0.56 -14.18
N ALA A 59 -9.46 1.73 -13.54
CA ALA A 59 -9.29 3.03 -14.20
C ALA A 59 -7.96 3.12 -14.97
N ARG A 60 -6.85 2.65 -14.36
CA ARG A 60 -5.55 2.58 -15.05
C ARG A 60 -5.61 1.70 -16.30
N ARG A 61 -6.19 0.50 -16.18
CA ARG A 61 -6.33 -0.44 -17.31
C ARG A 61 -7.19 0.16 -18.43
N SER A 62 -8.33 0.77 -18.09
CA SER A 62 -9.20 1.44 -19.05
C SER A 62 -8.48 2.58 -19.78
N ALA A 63 -7.73 3.42 -19.08
CA ALA A 63 -6.99 4.53 -19.70
C ALA A 63 -5.94 4.08 -20.74
N VAL A 64 -5.38 2.87 -20.56
CA VAL A 64 -4.48 2.24 -21.53
C VAL A 64 -5.27 1.61 -22.68
N ALA A 65 -6.35 0.88 -22.37
CA ALA A 65 -7.20 0.21 -23.36
C ALA A 65 -7.90 1.21 -24.31
N GLU A 66 -8.35 2.35 -23.80
CA GLU A 66 -8.95 3.46 -24.55
C GLU A 66 -7.94 4.22 -25.41
N GLY A 67 -6.66 3.84 -25.40
CA GLY A 67 -5.64 4.43 -26.25
C GLY A 67 -5.16 5.81 -25.81
N GLY A 68 -5.54 6.31 -24.63
CA GLY A 68 -5.03 7.57 -24.09
C GLY A 68 -3.56 7.51 -23.64
N PHE A 69 -3.13 6.31 -23.23
CA PHE A 69 -1.76 6.06 -22.75
C PHE A 69 -1.22 4.72 -23.25
N SER A 70 0.10 4.58 -23.32
CA SER A 70 0.80 3.31 -23.42
C SER A 70 1.46 2.98 -22.07
N LEU A 71 1.29 1.76 -21.56
CA LEU A 71 2.01 1.28 -20.39
C LEU A 71 3.47 1.00 -20.77
N LEU A 72 4.42 1.66 -20.11
CA LEU A 72 5.86 1.42 -20.31
C LEU A 72 6.42 0.41 -19.32
N VAL A 73 6.05 0.56 -18.05
CA VAL A 73 6.56 -0.24 -16.94
C VAL A 73 5.40 -0.50 -15.99
N SER A 74 5.31 -1.73 -15.48
CA SER A 74 4.48 -2.09 -14.33
C SER A 74 5.30 -2.98 -13.41
N THR A 75 5.46 -2.57 -12.15
CA THR A 75 6.21 -3.32 -11.15
C THR A 75 5.50 -3.31 -9.80
N HIS A 76 5.90 -4.25 -8.95
CA HIS A 76 5.44 -4.36 -7.58
C HIS A 76 6.60 -4.06 -6.63
N GLY A 77 6.28 -3.35 -5.55
CA GLY A 77 7.25 -3.05 -4.51
C GLY A 77 6.63 -3.25 -3.13
N THR A 78 7.48 -3.17 -2.11
CA THR A 78 7.02 -3.15 -0.73
C THR A 78 7.43 -1.86 -0.06
N HIS A 79 6.53 -1.29 0.73
CA HIS A 79 6.78 -0.14 1.58
C HIS A 79 6.63 -0.56 3.04
N ARG A 80 7.53 -0.08 3.89
CA ARG A 80 7.53 -0.37 5.33
C ARG A 80 7.25 0.93 6.07
N THR A 81 6.22 0.92 6.89
CA THR A 81 5.92 2.03 7.80
C THR A 81 6.20 1.57 9.22
N ARG A 82 6.90 2.39 9.99
CA ARG A 82 7.27 2.10 11.38
C ARG A 82 6.53 3.02 12.33
N TYR A 83 6.02 2.43 13.40
CA TYR A 83 5.22 3.09 14.42
C TYR A 83 5.92 2.95 15.77
N ARG A 84 5.92 4.02 16.55
CA ARG A 84 6.58 4.09 17.87
C ARG A 84 5.86 3.26 18.92
N GLY A 85 4.62 2.87 18.69
CA GLY A 85 3.92 1.92 19.56
C GLY A 85 2.46 1.66 19.21
N LEU A 86 1.79 0.97 20.13
CA LEU A 86 0.43 0.45 19.93
C LEU A 86 -0.61 1.57 19.67
N THR A 87 -0.43 2.76 20.24
CA THR A 87 -1.34 3.89 20.03
C THR A 87 -1.33 4.36 18.58
N GLU A 88 -0.15 4.52 17.98
CA GLU A 88 -0.01 4.91 16.57
C GLU A 88 -0.54 3.81 15.64
N LEU A 89 -0.26 2.55 15.95
CA LEU A 89 -0.82 1.42 15.20
C LEU A 89 -2.36 1.41 15.28
N ARG A 90 -2.96 1.65 16.45
CA ARG A 90 -4.42 1.77 16.60
C ARG A 90 -4.99 2.93 15.80
N TRP A 91 -4.28 4.06 15.74
CA TRP A 91 -4.68 5.17 14.90
C TRP A 91 -4.66 4.77 13.42
N LEU A 92 -3.60 4.11 12.95
CA LEU A 92 -3.54 3.58 11.59
C LEU A 92 -4.73 2.65 11.28
N LEU A 93 -5.02 1.69 12.15
CA LEU A 93 -6.10 0.73 11.93
C LEU A 93 -7.46 1.42 11.86
N ARG A 94 -7.67 2.51 12.62
CA ARG A 94 -8.89 3.33 12.52
C ARG A 94 -8.99 4.08 11.19
N GLN A 95 -7.86 4.48 10.60
CA GLN A 95 -7.83 5.14 9.28
C GLN A 95 -7.98 4.15 8.11
N ASN A 96 -7.89 2.83 8.36
CA ASN A 96 -7.99 1.80 7.34
C ASN A 96 -9.13 0.85 7.74
N GLU A 97 -10.36 1.25 7.44
CA GLU A 97 -11.58 0.53 7.87
C GLU A 97 -11.66 -0.92 7.37
N ASN A 98 -10.97 -1.21 6.27
CA ASN A 98 -10.87 -2.53 5.66
C ASN A 98 -9.79 -3.43 6.30
N TRP A 99 -9.05 -2.95 7.31
CA TRP A 99 -7.99 -3.71 7.96
C TRP A 99 -8.45 -4.19 9.34
N ARG A 100 -8.17 -5.46 9.64
CA ARG A 100 -8.45 -6.09 10.92
C ARG A 100 -7.24 -6.91 11.36
N ILE A 101 -6.85 -6.77 12.62
CA ILE A 101 -5.88 -7.69 13.23
C ILE A 101 -6.68 -8.73 13.99
N ASP A 102 -6.49 -10.00 13.68
CA ASP A 102 -7.15 -11.08 14.41
C ASP A 102 -6.82 -11.04 15.91
N PRO A 103 -7.78 -11.32 16.81
CA PRO A 103 -7.55 -11.26 18.25
C PRO A 103 -6.32 -12.06 18.74
N PRO A 104 -6.03 -13.28 18.25
CA PRO A 104 -4.80 -13.99 18.60
C PRO A 104 -3.53 -13.25 18.18
N LEU A 105 -3.50 -12.67 16.97
CA LEU A 105 -2.37 -11.90 16.48
C LEU A 105 -2.18 -10.62 17.29
N TRP A 106 -3.27 -9.95 17.66
CA TRP A 106 -3.24 -8.77 18.53
C TRP A 106 -2.67 -9.10 19.92
N ARG A 107 -3.12 -10.19 20.55
CA ARG A 107 -2.57 -10.65 21.84
C ARG A 107 -1.07 -10.94 21.75
N ARG A 108 -0.64 -11.61 20.67
CA ARG A 108 0.79 -11.88 20.42
C ARG A 108 1.59 -10.59 20.26
N LEU A 109 1.09 -9.64 19.48
CA LEU A 109 1.72 -8.33 19.30
C LEU A 109 1.88 -7.62 20.64
N VAL A 110 0.81 -7.52 21.44
CA VAL A 110 0.85 -6.85 22.76
C VAL A 110 1.85 -7.54 23.69
N GLY A 111 1.85 -8.87 23.75
CA GLY A 111 2.75 -9.63 24.61
C GLY A 111 4.23 -9.53 24.21
N LEU A 112 4.53 -9.39 22.92
CA LEU A 112 5.90 -9.14 22.45
C LEU A 112 6.29 -7.68 22.61
N TRP A 113 5.35 -6.75 22.40
CA TRP A 113 5.57 -5.32 22.58
C TRP A 113 5.87 -4.95 24.04
N ALA A 114 5.23 -5.62 25.00
CA ALA A 114 5.51 -5.45 26.42
C ALA A 114 6.95 -5.82 26.80
N ARG A 115 7.55 -6.80 26.10
CA ARG A 115 8.91 -7.31 26.35
C ARG A 115 9.93 -6.81 25.33
N ARG A 116 9.59 -5.76 24.58
CA ARG A 116 10.40 -5.28 23.46
C ARG A 116 11.74 -4.70 23.93
N PRO A 117 12.81 -4.81 23.12
CA PRO A 117 14.02 -4.03 23.32
C PRO A 117 13.74 -2.52 23.27
N GLN A 118 14.57 -1.73 23.96
CA GLN A 118 14.51 -0.27 23.84
C GLN A 118 14.72 0.15 22.38
N GLY A 119 13.96 1.14 21.91
CA GLY A 119 14.02 1.60 20.52
C GLY A 119 13.30 0.71 19.51
N ALA A 120 12.70 -0.41 19.92
CA ALA A 120 11.88 -1.22 19.04
C ALA A 120 10.66 -0.44 18.51
N GLN A 121 10.25 -0.75 17.28
CA GLN A 121 9.13 -0.14 16.56
C GLN A 121 8.20 -1.22 16.00
N ILE A 122 6.91 -0.91 15.89
CA ILE A 122 5.97 -1.78 15.19
C ILE A 122 6.08 -1.46 13.69
N GLU A 123 6.38 -2.47 12.88
CA GLU A 123 6.49 -2.32 11.43
C GLU A 123 5.24 -2.91 10.75
N VAL A 124 4.66 -2.14 9.83
CA VAL A 124 3.66 -2.62 8.88
C VAL A 124 4.27 -2.58 7.48
N ARG A 125 4.36 -3.74 6.84
CA ARG A 125 4.79 -3.87 5.44
C ARG A 125 3.57 -3.95 4.53
N ARG A 126 3.54 -3.13 3.48
CA ARG A 126 2.47 -3.06 2.47
C ARG A 126 3.06 -3.28 1.08
N ALA A 127 2.33 -3.92 0.18
CA ALA A 127 2.73 -3.98 -1.22
C ALA A 127 2.04 -2.86 -2.01
N TYR A 128 2.76 -2.34 -3.01
CA TYR A 128 2.25 -1.34 -3.94
C TYR A 128 2.54 -1.78 -5.37
N SER A 129 1.71 -1.30 -6.30
CA SER A 129 1.95 -1.35 -7.74
C SER A 129 2.39 0.03 -8.20
N LEU A 130 3.46 0.06 -8.98
CA LEU A 130 3.93 1.25 -9.68
C LEU A 130 3.78 1.01 -11.19
N ALA A 131 3.12 1.93 -11.87
CA ALA A 131 3.01 1.92 -13.32
C ALA A 131 3.45 3.25 -13.91
N VAL A 132 4.25 3.18 -14.98
CA VAL A 132 4.63 4.34 -15.79
C VAL A 132 3.83 4.30 -17.07
N LEU A 133 2.98 5.32 -17.26
CA LEU A 133 2.16 5.50 -18.45
C LEU A 133 2.75 6.63 -19.29
N ARG A 134 2.82 6.44 -20.60
CA ARG A 134 3.20 7.48 -21.56
C ARG A 134 1.99 7.93 -22.35
N LYS A 135 1.73 9.23 -22.40
CA LYS A 135 0.64 9.81 -23.20
C LYS A 135 0.82 9.42 -24.67
N ARG A 136 -0.22 8.83 -25.25
CA ARG A 136 -0.36 8.66 -26.70
C ARG A 136 -0.88 9.98 -27.29
N GLU A 137 -0.59 10.20 -28.56
CA GLU A 137 -0.69 11.50 -29.24
C GLU A 137 -1.98 12.27 -28.92
#